data_AF-A0A2H1WP69-F1
#
_entry.id   AF-A0A2H1WP69-F1
#
_cell.length_a   1.000
_cell.length_b   1.000
_cell.length_c   1.000
_cell.angle_alpha   90.00
_cell.angle_beta   90.00
_cell.angle_gamma   90.00
#
_symmetry.space_group_name_H-M   'P 1'
#
loop_
_entity.id
_entity.type
_entity.pdbx_description
1 polymer ?
#
loop_
_entity_poly.entity_id
_entity_poly.type
_entity_poly.pdbx_seq_one_letter_code
_entity_poly.pdbx_strand_id
1 'polypeptide(L)'
;MMSVFLMGCHDARRNKWVTVTKVHTGHDDNTLERLQKELEPLMVKISQDSNKVPSWLDCNSGMVPDFVAADPKKQPVWEITGTELTKANLHTADGISVRFPRVTKIRNDKDWKTATNLDELKDLYKNSKEKVDVSLLNKLAADADSDEPLTKKIKPSLDSFVSPVKNNASPTKPNKVSPKKFIDYYLTKKKEITEAKLELKEAKLELKVAELELKEAKLKLKEEITEAKLKIKNVRTEAKMKRKRRLENKSTDTKIKEEMMDVDESDGNNKEFEFAPENPLPDIFEGKRLGFYPDFISFPEEERRYYERHWIAYGGTVVKAIKAMDVDYVVHNKRSIELSKMTRLSKKVPSNVRHVYKDWLTKCICEVKLCDTKDYPVFIVK
;
A
#
# COMPACT_ATOMS: atom_id res chain seq x y z
N MET A 1 -6.99 -16.08 5.90
CA MET A 1 -6.65 -14.67 6.16
C MET A 1 -7.61 -13.81 5.34
N MET A 2 -8.44 -13.00 6.01
CA MET A 2 -9.34 -12.03 5.39
C MET A 2 -8.58 -10.77 4.98
N SER A 3 -8.20 -10.64 3.70
CA SER A 3 -7.43 -9.48 3.21
C SER A 3 -8.28 -8.45 2.45
N VAL A 4 -9.50 -8.83 2.07
CA VAL A 4 -10.44 -7.98 1.33
C VAL A 4 -11.73 -7.91 2.12
N PHE A 5 -12.22 -6.69 2.33
CA PHE A 5 -13.41 -6.42 3.12
C PHE A 5 -14.50 -5.81 2.25
N LEU A 6 -15.71 -6.34 2.38
CA LEU A 6 -16.90 -5.79 1.74
C LEU A 6 -17.53 -4.78 2.70
N MET A 7 -17.50 -3.52 2.30
CA MET A 7 -18.02 -2.41 3.09
C MET A 7 -19.46 -2.09 2.68
N GLY A 8 -20.26 -1.68 3.66
CA GLY A 8 -21.67 -1.36 3.47
C GLY A 8 -22.14 -0.26 4.42
N CYS A 9 -23.37 0.20 4.19
CA CYS A 9 -24.06 1.14 5.06
C CYS A 9 -25.42 0.57 5.50
N HIS A 10 -25.98 1.13 6.57
CA HIS A 10 -27.32 0.76 7.03
C HIS A 10 -28.39 1.54 6.27
N ASP A 11 -29.35 0.82 5.70
CA ASP A 11 -30.58 1.38 5.16
C ASP A 11 -31.65 1.36 6.26
N ALA A 12 -31.84 2.51 6.91
CA ALA A 12 -32.81 2.67 7.99
C ALA A 12 -34.25 2.37 7.56
N ARG A 13 -34.59 2.58 6.28
CA ARG A 13 -35.96 2.40 5.77
C ARG A 13 -36.32 0.94 5.59
N ARG A 14 -35.38 0.14 5.08
CA ARG A 14 -35.55 -1.32 4.91
C ARG A 14 -35.06 -2.12 6.12
N ASN A 15 -34.39 -1.47 7.06
CA ASN A 15 -33.66 -2.08 8.17
C ASN A 15 -32.72 -3.21 7.70
N LYS A 16 -32.00 -2.95 6.60
CA LYS A 16 -31.05 -3.88 5.98
C LYS A 16 -29.71 -3.21 5.78
N TRP A 17 -28.65 -4.02 5.74
CA TRP A 17 -27.31 -3.58 5.39
C TRP A 17 -27.13 -3.73 3.89
N VAL A 18 -26.74 -2.63 3.23
CA VAL A 18 -26.51 -2.58 1.79
C VAL A 18 -25.02 -2.45 1.51
N THR A 19 -24.58 -3.07 0.42
CA THR A 19 -23.17 -3.08 0.01
C THR A 19 -22.82 -1.82 -0.76
N VAL A 20 -21.60 -1.30 -0.57
CA VAL A 20 -21.12 -0.06 -1.20
C VAL A 20 -19.84 -0.30 -1.99
N THR A 21 -18.82 -0.93 -1.40
CA THR A 21 -17.53 -1.11 -2.07
C THR A 21 -16.71 -2.25 -1.47
N LYS A 22 -15.76 -2.78 -2.24
CA LYS A 22 -14.76 -3.75 -1.76
C LYS A 22 -13.43 -3.04 -1.54
N VAL A 23 -12.84 -3.23 -0.37
CA VAL A 23 -11.59 -2.57 0.03
C VAL A 23 -10.54 -3.63 0.32
N HIS A 24 -9.38 -3.48 -0.30
CA HIS A 24 -8.26 -4.41 -0.20
C HIS A 24 -6.93 -3.71 0.14
N THR A 25 -6.97 -2.42 0.49
CA THR A 25 -5.79 -1.62 0.83
C THR A 25 -6.07 -0.68 1.99
N GLY A 26 -5.01 -0.25 2.69
CA GLY A 26 -5.09 0.75 3.77
C GLY A 26 -4.64 0.26 5.14
N HIS A 27 -4.58 -1.06 5.34
CA HIS A 27 -3.98 -1.66 6.53
C HIS A 27 -2.57 -2.18 6.23
N ASP A 28 -1.67 -2.02 7.19
CA ASP A 28 -0.38 -2.70 7.25
C ASP A 28 -0.56 -4.16 7.71
N ASP A 29 0.42 -5.00 7.43
CA ASP A 29 0.35 -6.44 7.72
C ASP A 29 0.12 -6.74 9.20
N ASN A 30 0.70 -5.93 10.10
CA ASN A 30 0.52 -6.10 11.54
C ASN A 30 -0.92 -5.79 11.97
N THR A 31 -1.51 -4.70 11.47
CA THR A 31 -2.92 -4.38 11.73
C THR A 31 -3.84 -5.43 11.12
N LEU A 32 -3.53 -5.93 9.93
CA LEU A 32 -4.33 -6.96 9.28
C LEU A 32 -4.32 -8.27 10.10
N GLU A 33 -3.17 -8.65 10.66
CA GLU A 33 -3.06 -9.82 11.55
C GLU A 33 -3.86 -9.62 12.86
N ARG A 34 -3.82 -8.42 13.46
CA ARG A 34 -4.64 -8.10 14.63
C ARG A 34 -6.14 -8.20 14.29
N LEU A 35 -6.56 -7.60 13.18
CA LEU A 35 -7.94 -7.64 12.72
C LEU A 35 -8.42 -9.06 12.42
N GLN A 36 -7.55 -9.97 11.97
CA GLN A 36 -7.95 -11.39 11.85
C GLN A 36 -8.41 -11.95 13.18
N LYS A 37 -7.60 -11.76 14.24
CA LYS A 37 -7.85 -12.32 15.57
C LYS A 37 -9.11 -11.71 16.19
N GLU A 38 -9.38 -10.43 15.93
CA GLU A 38 -10.57 -9.73 16.43
C GLU A 38 -11.85 -10.11 15.66
N LEU A 39 -11.78 -10.25 14.33
CA LEU A 39 -12.96 -10.48 13.48
C LEU A 39 -13.33 -11.96 13.33
N GLU A 40 -12.37 -12.88 13.35
CA GLU A 40 -12.61 -14.33 13.20
C GLU A 40 -13.73 -14.87 14.13
N PRO A 41 -13.78 -14.55 15.45
CA PRO A 41 -14.87 -15.02 16.32
C PRO A 41 -16.23 -14.37 16.04
N LEU A 42 -16.26 -13.24 15.31
CA LEU A 42 -17.48 -12.49 15.00
C LEU A 42 -18.02 -12.80 13.59
N MET A 43 -17.38 -13.71 12.85
CA MET A 43 -17.68 -14.02 11.46
C MET A 43 -18.15 -15.47 11.29
N VAL A 44 -19.08 -15.66 10.35
CA VAL A 44 -19.61 -16.95 9.91
C VAL A 44 -19.11 -17.21 8.50
N LYS A 45 -18.48 -18.36 8.27
CA LYS A 45 -18.03 -18.76 6.94
C LYS A 45 -19.22 -19.23 6.10
N ILE A 46 -19.47 -18.57 4.97
CA ILE A 46 -20.50 -18.95 4.00
C ILE A 46 -19.92 -19.37 2.64
N SER A 47 -18.62 -19.16 2.40
CA SER A 47 -17.90 -19.60 1.19
C SER A 47 -18.60 -19.19 -0.12
N GLN A 48 -19.09 -17.94 -0.18
CA GLN A 48 -19.79 -17.38 -1.35
C GLN A 48 -21.13 -18.07 -1.70
N ASP A 49 -21.68 -18.87 -0.79
CA ASP A 49 -22.98 -19.53 -0.95
C ASP A 49 -24.12 -18.51 -0.76
N SER A 50 -24.82 -18.22 -1.85
CA SER A 50 -25.93 -17.26 -1.86
C SER A 50 -27.10 -17.67 -0.96
N ASN A 51 -27.28 -18.97 -0.69
CA ASN A 51 -28.36 -19.46 0.17
C ASN A 51 -28.10 -19.23 1.66
N LYS A 52 -26.84 -18.98 2.03
CA LYS A 52 -26.41 -18.74 3.42
C LYS A 52 -26.30 -17.26 3.76
N VAL A 53 -26.68 -16.38 2.85
CA VAL A 53 -26.69 -14.94 3.08
C VAL A 53 -27.78 -14.60 4.11
N PRO A 54 -27.44 -13.93 5.22
CA PRO A 54 -28.43 -13.55 6.22
C PRO A 54 -29.47 -12.57 5.66
N SER A 55 -30.72 -12.65 6.15
CA SER A 55 -31.84 -11.82 5.68
C SER A 55 -31.66 -10.31 5.90
N TRP A 56 -30.79 -9.93 6.84
CA TRP A 56 -30.45 -8.54 7.13
C TRP A 56 -29.43 -7.95 6.15
N LEU A 57 -28.74 -8.77 5.35
CA LEU A 57 -27.77 -8.33 4.35
C LEU A 57 -28.42 -8.35 2.95
N ASP A 58 -28.36 -7.21 2.27
CA ASP A 58 -28.77 -7.07 0.88
C ASP A 58 -27.53 -6.98 -0.01
N CYS A 59 -27.21 -8.06 -0.72
CA CYS A 59 -26.07 -8.12 -1.64
C CYS A 59 -26.42 -8.86 -2.93
N ASN A 60 -25.84 -8.41 -4.04
CA ASN A 60 -25.94 -9.11 -5.32
C ASN A 60 -25.12 -10.42 -5.30
N SER A 61 -25.49 -11.40 -6.14
CA SER A 61 -24.81 -12.71 -6.22
C SER A 61 -23.30 -12.61 -6.43
N GLY A 62 -22.83 -11.63 -7.21
CA GLY A 62 -21.40 -11.39 -7.44
C GLY A 62 -20.65 -10.75 -6.25
N MET A 63 -21.37 -10.27 -5.23
CA MET A 63 -20.83 -9.61 -4.04
C MET A 63 -20.97 -10.46 -2.77
N VAL A 64 -21.40 -11.73 -2.88
CA VAL A 64 -21.50 -12.62 -1.72
C VAL A 64 -20.09 -12.92 -1.20
N PRO A 65 -19.77 -12.61 0.07
CA PRO A 65 -18.43 -12.80 0.62
C PRO A 65 -18.19 -14.26 1.06
N ASP A 66 -16.93 -14.62 1.34
CA ASP A 66 -16.57 -15.90 1.95
C ASP A 66 -16.97 -15.98 3.42
N PHE A 67 -16.92 -14.85 4.11
CA PHE A 67 -17.27 -14.69 5.53
C PHE A 67 -18.26 -13.54 5.68
N VAL A 68 -19.28 -13.73 6.51
CA VAL A 68 -20.29 -12.72 6.84
C VAL A 68 -20.33 -12.52 8.35
N ALA A 69 -20.59 -11.31 8.82
CA ALA A 69 -20.72 -11.04 10.25
C ALA A 69 -21.83 -11.91 10.87
N ALA A 70 -21.61 -12.45 12.08
CA ALA A 70 -22.68 -13.11 12.83
C ALA A 70 -23.73 -12.10 13.30
N ASP A 71 -23.26 -10.96 13.84
CA ASP A 71 -24.07 -9.80 14.18
C ASP A 71 -23.44 -8.55 13.55
N PRO A 72 -24.12 -7.88 12.60
CA PRO A 72 -23.59 -6.68 11.96
C PRO A 72 -23.42 -5.51 12.94
N LYS A 73 -24.14 -5.49 14.06
CA LYS A 73 -24.09 -4.41 15.05
C LYS A 73 -22.82 -4.43 15.92
N LYS A 74 -22.11 -5.56 15.97
CA LYS A 74 -20.84 -5.71 16.71
C LYS A 74 -19.61 -5.48 15.84
N GLN A 75 -19.81 -5.14 14.56
CA GLN A 75 -18.71 -4.95 13.63
C GLN A 75 -18.07 -3.55 13.81
N PRO A 76 -16.74 -3.45 13.60
CA PRO A 76 -16.06 -2.16 13.68
C PRO A 76 -16.46 -1.25 12.53
N VAL A 77 -16.41 0.06 12.78
CA VAL A 77 -16.63 1.09 11.75
C VAL A 77 -15.28 1.58 11.23
N TRP A 78 -15.12 1.59 9.90
CA TRP A 78 -13.90 2.08 9.27
C TRP A 78 -14.18 3.28 8.38
N GLU A 79 -13.23 4.20 8.39
CA GLU A 79 -13.22 5.36 7.51
C GLU A 79 -12.58 4.98 6.18
N ILE A 80 -13.34 5.12 5.11
CA ILE A 80 -12.92 4.80 3.75
C ILE A 80 -12.77 6.09 2.96
N THR A 81 -11.60 6.25 2.34
CA THR A 81 -11.34 7.33 1.38
C THR A 81 -11.25 6.76 -0.03
N GLY A 82 -11.83 7.46 -1.00
CA GLY A 82 -11.67 7.16 -2.41
C GLY A 82 -11.58 8.44 -3.24
N THR A 83 -11.28 8.28 -4.53
CA THR A 83 -11.11 9.42 -5.44
C THR A 83 -12.45 10.03 -5.85
N GLU A 84 -13.45 9.18 -6.11
CA GLU A 84 -14.76 9.62 -6.54
C GLU A 84 -15.83 8.60 -6.14
N LEU A 85 -17.08 9.09 -6.06
CA LEU A 85 -18.26 8.24 -5.98
C LEU A 85 -18.80 8.01 -7.40
N THR A 86 -19.01 6.75 -7.74
CA THR A 86 -19.57 6.31 -9.03
C THR A 86 -20.88 5.58 -8.81
N LYS A 87 -21.70 5.45 -9.86
CA LYS A 87 -22.94 4.68 -9.82
C LYS A 87 -22.81 3.47 -10.74
N ALA A 88 -22.92 2.28 -10.18
CA ALA A 88 -22.84 0.99 -10.85
C ALA A 88 -23.81 -0.01 -10.19
N ASN A 89 -24.51 -0.81 -10.99
CA ASN A 89 -25.50 -1.79 -10.53
C ASN A 89 -24.91 -3.00 -9.78
N LEU A 90 -23.61 -2.98 -9.46
CA LEU A 90 -22.92 -4.06 -8.75
C LEU A 90 -23.26 -4.06 -7.25
N HIS A 91 -23.43 -2.88 -6.67
CA HIS A 91 -23.66 -2.66 -5.25
C HIS A 91 -25.12 -2.26 -4.98
N THR A 92 -25.63 -2.62 -3.81
CA THR A 92 -27.06 -2.48 -3.45
C THR A 92 -27.39 -1.16 -2.76
N ALA A 93 -26.39 -0.34 -2.42
CA ALA A 93 -26.55 0.99 -1.86
C ALA A 93 -26.93 2.03 -2.95
N ASP A 94 -28.11 1.87 -3.57
CA ASP A 94 -28.58 2.68 -4.71
C ASP A 94 -27.58 2.71 -5.88
N GLY A 95 -26.84 1.60 -6.05
CA GLY A 95 -25.77 1.48 -7.03
C GLY A 95 -24.55 2.37 -6.75
N ILE A 96 -24.46 3.08 -5.62
CA ILE A 96 -23.33 3.94 -5.32
C ILE A 96 -22.13 3.09 -4.93
N SER A 97 -20.96 3.39 -5.51
CA SER A 97 -19.69 2.78 -5.17
C SER A 97 -18.57 3.80 -5.08
N VAL A 98 -17.50 3.43 -4.40
CA VAL A 98 -16.31 4.27 -4.20
C VAL A 98 -15.22 3.78 -5.14
N ARG A 99 -14.65 4.69 -5.95
CA ARG A 99 -13.50 4.39 -6.81
C ARG A 99 -12.19 4.55 -6.04
N PHE A 100 -11.29 3.59 -6.24
CA PHE A 100 -10.00 3.50 -5.54
C PHE A 100 -10.13 3.58 -4.02
N PRO A 101 -11.00 2.76 -3.41
CA PRO A 101 -11.24 2.84 -1.98
C PRO A 101 -10.02 2.34 -1.19
N ARG A 102 -9.70 3.05 -0.12
CA ARG A 102 -8.65 2.68 0.84
C ARG A 102 -9.16 2.90 2.25
N VAL A 103 -8.80 2.00 3.17
CA VAL A 103 -9.03 2.25 4.59
C VAL A 103 -8.08 3.34 5.06
N THR A 104 -8.61 4.42 5.62
CA THR A 104 -7.82 5.54 6.15
C THR A 104 -7.62 5.40 7.65
N LYS A 105 -8.68 5.02 8.37
CA LYS A 105 -8.65 4.93 9.83
C LYS A 105 -9.70 3.95 10.34
N ILE A 106 -9.35 3.21 11.40
CA ILE A 106 -10.31 2.44 12.20
C ILE A 106 -10.96 3.41 13.19
N ARG A 107 -12.29 3.54 13.15
CA ARG A 107 -13.06 4.50 13.96
C ARG A 107 -13.58 3.83 15.22
N ASN A 108 -12.74 3.82 16.26
CA ASN A 108 -13.14 3.32 17.59
C ASN A 108 -14.11 4.27 18.31
N ASP A 109 -14.28 5.49 17.80
CA ASP A 109 -15.19 6.51 18.30
C ASP A 109 -16.60 6.42 17.71
N LYS A 110 -16.83 5.49 16.78
CA LYS A 110 -18.11 5.33 16.08
C LYS A 110 -18.66 3.92 16.23
N ASP A 111 -19.98 3.87 16.43
CA ASP A 111 -20.77 2.65 16.40
C ASP A 111 -21.54 2.52 15.09
N TRP A 112 -22.07 1.32 14.86
CA TRP A 112 -22.93 0.97 13.72
C TRP A 112 -24.08 1.94 13.47
N LYS A 113 -24.62 2.59 14.53
CA LYS A 113 -25.70 3.61 14.42
C LYS A 113 -25.21 4.96 13.89
N THR A 114 -23.97 5.30 14.19
CA THR A 114 -23.33 6.60 13.84
C THR A 114 -22.47 6.53 12.59
N ALA A 115 -22.36 5.33 12.02
CA ALA A 115 -21.79 5.12 10.70
C ALA A 115 -22.67 5.78 9.64
N THR A 116 -22.06 6.10 8.50
CA THR A 116 -22.77 6.76 7.39
C THR A 116 -23.93 5.89 6.93
N ASN A 117 -25.13 6.46 6.91
CA ASN A 117 -26.34 5.77 6.47
C ASN A 117 -26.56 5.92 4.94
N LEU A 118 -27.54 5.19 4.39
CA LEU A 118 -27.80 5.22 2.95
C LEU A 118 -28.24 6.59 2.44
N ASP A 119 -29.01 7.36 3.21
CA ASP A 119 -29.51 8.66 2.77
C ASP A 119 -28.39 9.71 2.77
N GLU A 120 -27.54 9.70 3.81
CA GLU A 120 -26.30 10.49 3.86
C GLU A 120 -25.35 10.13 2.71
N LEU A 121 -25.21 8.84 2.36
CA LEU A 121 -24.39 8.41 1.23
C LEU A 121 -24.92 8.96 -0.11
N LYS A 122 -26.24 9.05 -0.29
CA LYS A 122 -26.86 9.65 -1.46
C LYS A 122 -26.62 11.16 -1.52
N ASP A 123 -26.73 11.84 -0.38
CA ASP A 123 -26.43 13.26 -0.29
C ASP A 123 -24.95 13.54 -0.60
N LEU A 124 -24.04 12.69 -0.10
CA LEU A 124 -22.62 12.75 -0.45
C LEU A 124 -22.39 12.54 -1.95
N TYR A 125 -23.08 11.56 -2.57
CA TYR A 125 -22.99 11.33 -4.01
C TYR A 125 -23.47 12.55 -4.80
N LYS A 126 -24.65 13.08 -4.48
CA LYS A 126 -25.23 14.27 -5.14
C LYS A 126 -24.31 15.47 -5.01
N ASN A 127 -23.86 15.78 -3.79
CA ASN A 127 -22.91 16.86 -3.52
C ASN A 127 -21.58 16.67 -4.26
N SER A 128 -21.10 15.44 -4.40
CA SER A 128 -19.87 15.16 -5.14
C SER A 128 -20.01 15.45 -6.63
N LYS A 129 -21.19 15.22 -7.24
CA LYS A 129 -21.42 15.51 -8.65
C LYS A 129 -21.67 16.99 -8.93
N GLU A 130 -22.28 17.70 -7.98
CA GLU A 130 -22.55 19.13 -8.10
C GLU A 130 -21.28 19.99 -7.86
N LYS A 131 -20.39 19.56 -6.96
CA LYS A 131 -19.17 20.31 -6.58
C LYS A 131 -17.91 19.92 -7.35
N VAL A 132 -17.96 18.93 -8.25
CA VAL A 132 -16.85 18.67 -9.16
C VAL A 132 -16.75 19.88 -10.08
N ASP A 133 -15.72 20.70 -9.83
CA ASP A 133 -15.44 21.90 -10.57
C ASP A 133 -14.99 21.53 -12.00
N VAL A 134 -15.98 21.36 -12.87
CA VAL A 134 -15.79 21.18 -14.32
C VAL A 134 -14.95 22.32 -14.91
N SER A 135 -14.88 23.49 -14.26
CA SER A 135 -14.03 24.58 -14.70
C SER A 135 -12.53 24.28 -14.50
N LEU A 136 -12.14 23.51 -13.47
CA LEU A 136 -10.75 23.08 -13.28
C LEU A 136 -10.35 21.99 -14.26
N LEU A 137 -11.24 21.04 -14.56
CA LEU A 137 -11.01 20.03 -15.61
C LEU A 137 -10.92 20.65 -17.00
N ASN A 138 -11.78 21.63 -17.31
CA ASN A 138 -11.73 22.36 -18.58
C ASN A 138 -10.51 23.29 -18.67
N LYS A 139 -10.03 23.87 -17.56
CA LYS A 139 -8.78 24.65 -17.53
C LYS A 139 -7.56 23.77 -17.77
N LEU A 140 -7.49 22.61 -17.13
CA LEU A 140 -6.41 21.63 -17.37
C LEU A 140 -6.44 21.05 -18.78
N ALA A 141 -7.62 20.91 -19.38
CA ALA A 141 -7.76 20.52 -20.79
C ALA A 141 -7.38 21.66 -21.74
N ALA A 142 -7.69 22.91 -21.40
CA ALA A 142 -7.32 24.10 -22.19
C ALA A 142 -5.81 24.41 -22.12
N ASP A 143 -5.17 24.18 -20.97
CA ASP A 143 -3.71 24.33 -20.80
C ASP A 143 -2.92 23.20 -21.52
N ALA A 144 -3.59 22.11 -21.91
CA ALA A 144 -3.01 21.04 -22.72
C ALA A 144 -3.18 21.26 -24.23
N ASP A 145 -3.98 22.27 -24.64
CA ASP A 145 -4.32 22.57 -26.04
C ASP A 145 -3.59 23.83 -26.57
N SER A 146 -2.61 24.36 -25.82
CA SER A 146 -1.81 25.53 -26.23
C SER A 146 -0.51 25.19 -26.98
N ASP A 147 -0.32 23.95 -27.45
CA ASP A 147 0.59 23.65 -28.55
C ASP A 147 -0.27 23.44 -29.82
N GLU A 148 -0.15 24.35 -30.79
CA GLU A 148 -0.98 24.42 -32.00
C GLU A 148 -1.04 23.12 -32.85
N PRO A 149 -2.07 22.99 -33.72
CA PRO A 149 -2.69 21.71 -34.05
C PRO A 149 -2.26 21.13 -35.41
N LEU A 150 -2.39 19.81 -35.57
CA LEU A 150 -2.64 19.19 -36.89
C LEU A 150 -4.10 18.74 -36.97
N THR A 151 -4.83 19.46 -37.82
CA THR A 151 -6.24 19.28 -38.14
C THR A 151 -6.61 17.86 -38.60
N LYS A 152 -7.63 17.24 -37.99
CA LYS A 152 -8.67 16.52 -38.74
C LYS A 152 -9.98 16.41 -37.96
N LYS A 153 -10.97 17.12 -38.49
CA LYS A 153 -12.34 17.25 -38.02
C LYS A 153 -13.04 15.90 -37.91
N ILE A 154 -13.55 15.61 -36.71
CA ILE A 154 -14.65 14.67 -36.49
C ILE A 154 -15.94 15.40 -36.89
N LYS A 155 -16.78 14.78 -37.72
CA LYS A 155 -18.20 15.14 -37.83
C LYS A 155 -19.05 14.10 -37.07
N PRO A 156 -20.04 14.54 -36.30
CA PRO A 156 -20.97 13.67 -35.57
C PRO A 156 -22.26 13.41 -36.37
N SER A 157 -22.90 12.26 -36.13
CA SER A 157 -24.35 11.99 -36.29
C SER A 157 -24.59 10.52 -35.89
N LEU A 158 -25.71 10.08 -35.31
CA LEU A 158 -27.08 10.57 -35.40
C LEU A 158 -27.89 9.93 -34.26
N ASP A 159 -28.79 10.71 -33.65
CA ASP A 159 -29.99 10.17 -33.01
C ASP A 159 -31.21 10.85 -33.66
N SER A 160 -32.22 10.01 -33.93
CA SER A 160 -33.63 10.24 -34.31
C SER A 160 -34.07 11.33 -35.34
N PHE A 161 -35.00 10.85 -36.18
CA PHE A 161 -35.74 11.49 -37.27
C PHE A 161 -36.72 12.59 -36.80
N VAL A 162 -36.76 13.73 -37.50
CA VAL A 162 -37.99 14.44 -37.95
C VAL A 162 -37.66 15.35 -39.17
N SER A 163 -38.37 15.17 -40.28
CA SER A 163 -38.41 16.01 -41.52
C SER A 163 -39.42 17.20 -41.32
N PRO A 164 -39.53 18.27 -42.16
CA PRO A 164 -39.32 18.28 -43.63
C PRO A 164 -38.88 19.61 -44.35
N VAL A 165 -38.30 19.42 -45.56
CA VAL A 165 -38.60 20.12 -46.85
C VAL A 165 -37.95 21.48 -47.28
N LYS A 166 -37.49 21.45 -48.56
CA LYS A 166 -37.41 22.47 -49.65
C LYS A 166 -36.05 23.07 -50.11
N ASN A 167 -35.68 22.61 -51.32
CA ASN A 167 -35.27 23.34 -52.54
C ASN A 167 -33.80 23.68 -52.88
N ASN A 168 -33.38 23.03 -54.00
CA ASN A 168 -32.71 23.54 -55.21
C ASN A 168 -31.24 24.04 -55.15
N ALA A 169 -30.32 23.25 -55.72
CA ALA A 169 -29.72 23.46 -57.06
C ALA A 169 -28.40 22.68 -57.23
N SER A 170 -28.25 21.96 -58.35
CA SER A 170 -27.00 21.36 -58.88
C SER A 170 -26.44 22.29 -59.99
N PRO A 171 -25.18 22.21 -60.47
CA PRO A 171 -24.59 21.04 -61.18
C PRO A 171 -23.07 20.80 -60.94
N THR A 172 -22.50 19.59 -60.92
CA THR A 172 -21.91 18.87 -62.08
C THR A 172 -21.35 17.49 -61.63
N LYS A 173 -21.36 16.49 -62.52
CA LYS A 173 -20.78 15.11 -62.42
C LYS A 173 -19.79 14.91 -63.60
N PRO A 174 -19.05 13.78 -63.78
CA PRO A 174 -18.85 12.58 -62.93
C PRO A 174 -17.36 12.09 -62.82
N ASN A 175 -17.07 11.14 -61.92
CA ASN A 175 -16.30 9.95 -62.31
C ASN A 175 -16.59 8.75 -61.39
N LYS A 176 -17.00 7.63 -62.00
CA LYS A 176 -17.38 6.36 -61.35
C LYS A 176 -16.13 5.51 -61.09
N VAL A 177 -15.93 5.05 -59.86
CA VAL A 177 -15.06 3.90 -59.55
C VAL A 177 -15.92 2.76 -59.01
N SER A 178 -15.66 1.54 -59.49
CA SER A 178 -16.56 0.39 -59.43
C SER A 178 -16.64 -0.29 -58.05
N PRO A 179 -17.80 -0.89 -57.67
CA PRO A 179 -18.06 -1.39 -56.30
C PRO A 179 -17.27 -2.64 -55.89
N LYS A 180 -16.61 -3.35 -56.82
CA LYS A 180 -15.94 -4.63 -56.52
C LYS A 180 -14.64 -4.48 -55.71
N LYS A 181 -13.86 -3.40 -55.91
CA LYS A 181 -12.57 -3.22 -55.23
C LYS A 181 -12.69 -2.88 -53.74
N PHE A 182 -13.85 -2.38 -53.30
CA PHE A 182 -14.08 -2.00 -51.90
C PHE A 182 -14.40 -3.20 -51.01
N ILE A 183 -15.11 -4.20 -51.55
CA ILE A 183 -15.50 -5.41 -50.82
C ILE A 183 -14.28 -6.31 -50.58
N ASP A 184 -13.43 -6.49 -51.60
CA ASP A 184 -12.21 -7.29 -51.48
C ASP A 184 -11.24 -6.69 -50.44
N TYR A 185 -11.06 -5.36 -50.43
CA TYR A 185 -10.24 -4.68 -49.42
C TYR A 185 -10.76 -4.91 -47.99
N TYR A 186 -12.07 -4.88 -47.79
CA TYR A 186 -12.68 -5.08 -46.48
C TYR A 186 -12.57 -6.54 -46.00
N LEU A 187 -12.68 -7.51 -46.92
CA LEU A 187 -12.51 -8.93 -46.62
C LEU A 187 -11.06 -9.25 -46.23
N THR A 188 -10.08 -8.72 -46.97
CA THR A 188 -8.66 -8.90 -46.68
C THR A 188 -8.31 -8.32 -45.32
N LYS A 189 -8.75 -7.10 -45.04
CA LYS A 189 -8.51 -6.43 -43.74
C LYS A 189 -9.21 -7.15 -42.58
N LYS A 190 -10.39 -7.72 -42.80
CA LYS A 190 -11.07 -8.53 -41.79
C LYS A 190 -10.30 -9.83 -41.51
N LYS A 191 -9.74 -10.46 -42.55
CA LYS A 191 -8.93 -11.68 -42.43
C LYS A 191 -7.62 -11.42 -41.65
N GLU A 192 -6.90 -10.34 -41.99
CA GLU A 192 -5.69 -9.89 -41.27
C GLU A 192 -5.96 -9.60 -39.79
N ILE A 193 -7.10 -8.96 -39.47
CA ILE A 193 -7.49 -8.70 -38.06
C ILE A 193 -7.79 -10.00 -37.31
N THR A 194 -8.34 -11.03 -37.96
CA THR A 194 -8.55 -12.35 -37.33
C THR A 194 -7.26 -13.11 -37.12
N GLU A 195 -6.32 -13.07 -38.07
CA GLU A 195 -4.99 -13.69 -37.94
C GLU A 195 -4.19 -13.02 -36.81
N ALA A 196 -4.14 -11.68 -36.76
CA ALA A 196 -3.48 -10.96 -35.67
C ALA A 196 -4.09 -11.23 -34.29
N LYS A 197 -5.41 -11.49 -34.22
CA LYS A 197 -6.08 -11.89 -32.97
C LYS A 197 -5.72 -13.31 -32.54
N LEU A 198 -5.46 -14.20 -33.50
CA LEU A 198 -5.04 -15.57 -33.22
C LEU A 198 -3.60 -15.59 -32.71
N GLU A 199 -2.69 -14.86 -33.37
CA GLU A 199 -1.29 -14.69 -32.93
C GLU A 199 -1.21 -14.07 -31.53
N LEU A 200 -2.04 -13.05 -31.23
CA LEU A 200 -2.09 -12.46 -29.89
C LEU A 200 -2.58 -13.46 -28.82
N LYS A 201 -3.44 -14.41 -29.20
CA LYS A 201 -3.94 -15.45 -28.29
C LYS A 201 -2.88 -16.51 -28.03
N GLU A 202 -2.12 -16.89 -29.05
CA GLU A 202 -1.00 -17.82 -28.95
C GLU A 202 0.13 -17.24 -28.09
N ALA A 203 0.55 -15.99 -28.34
CA ALA A 203 1.56 -15.31 -27.52
C ALA A 203 1.16 -15.20 -26.04
N LYS A 204 -0.14 -14.96 -25.76
CA LYS A 204 -0.66 -14.96 -24.37
C LYS A 204 -0.62 -16.34 -23.71
N LEU A 205 -0.80 -17.39 -24.50
CA LEU A 205 -0.74 -18.76 -24.00
C LEU A 205 0.71 -19.13 -23.66
N GLU A 206 1.67 -18.81 -24.54
CA GLU A 206 3.10 -19.01 -24.30
C GLU A 206 3.59 -18.27 -23.05
N LEU A 207 3.16 -17.03 -22.86
CA LEU A 207 3.53 -16.23 -21.69
C LEU A 207 3.02 -16.86 -20.39
N LYS A 208 1.83 -17.48 -20.43
CA LYS A 208 1.25 -18.17 -19.29
C LYS A 208 1.94 -19.50 -18.99
N VAL A 209 2.45 -20.20 -20.01
CA VAL A 209 3.28 -21.40 -19.83
C VAL A 209 4.60 -21.03 -19.17
N ALA A 210 5.28 -19.98 -19.64
CA ALA A 210 6.53 -19.49 -19.04
C ALA A 210 6.36 -19.06 -17.57
N GLU A 211 5.23 -18.43 -17.22
CA GLU A 211 4.92 -18.07 -15.83
C GLU A 211 4.76 -19.30 -14.92
N LEU A 212 4.18 -20.39 -15.43
CA LEU A 212 4.02 -21.64 -14.68
C LEU A 212 5.36 -22.33 -14.46
N GLU A 213 6.22 -22.39 -15.48
CA GLU A 213 7.57 -22.94 -15.38
C GLU A 213 8.42 -22.18 -14.36
N LEU A 214 8.35 -20.84 -14.36
CA LEU A 214 9.04 -20.00 -13.39
C LEU A 214 8.53 -20.25 -11.96
N LYS A 215 7.23 -20.50 -11.79
CA LYS A 215 6.64 -20.81 -10.49
C LYS A 215 7.10 -22.17 -9.97
N GLU A 216 7.22 -23.16 -10.85
CA GLU A 216 7.74 -24.49 -10.49
C GLU A 216 9.22 -24.42 -10.09
N ALA A 217 10.04 -23.69 -10.85
CA ALA A 217 11.45 -23.48 -10.52
C ALA A 217 11.65 -22.80 -9.16
N LYS A 218 10.82 -21.81 -8.83
CA LYS A 218 10.83 -21.13 -7.51
C LYS A 218 10.45 -22.07 -6.37
N LEU A 219 9.57 -23.03 -6.61
CA LEU A 219 9.17 -24.01 -5.59
C LEU A 219 10.32 -24.97 -5.28
N LYS A 220 10.99 -25.50 -6.31
CA LYS A 220 12.16 -26.36 -6.16
C LYS A 220 13.29 -25.67 -5.39
N LEU A 221 13.59 -24.42 -5.72
CA LEU A 221 14.60 -23.63 -4.99
C LEU A 221 14.22 -23.41 -3.52
N LYS A 222 12.93 -23.21 -3.22
CA LYS A 222 12.46 -23.03 -1.85
C LYS A 222 12.64 -24.31 -1.02
N GLU A 223 12.40 -25.47 -1.62
CA GLU A 223 12.60 -26.79 -1.02
C GLU A 223 14.08 -27.04 -0.70
N GLU A 224 14.98 -26.76 -1.65
CA GLU A 224 16.43 -26.87 -1.44
C GLU A 224 16.93 -25.95 -0.31
N ILE A 225 16.43 -24.71 -0.25
CA ILE A 225 16.77 -23.76 0.82
C ILE A 225 16.29 -24.28 2.18
N THR A 226 15.10 -24.88 2.24
CA THR A 226 14.59 -25.46 3.49
C THR A 226 15.41 -26.66 3.95
N GLU A 227 15.84 -27.52 3.02
CA GLU A 227 16.67 -28.67 3.33
C GLU A 227 18.07 -28.24 3.82
N ALA A 228 18.68 -27.24 3.17
CA ALA A 228 19.94 -26.66 3.59
C ALA A 228 19.85 -26.04 5.00
N LYS A 229 18.75 -25.33 5.31
CA LYS A 229 18.50 -24.78 6.65
C LYS A 229 18.36 -25.87 7.71
N LEU A 230 17.72 -26.99 7.38
CA LEU A 230 17.58 -28.14 8.29
C LEU A 230 18.95 -28.77 8.59
N LYS A 231 19.79 -28.95 7.56
CA LYS A 231 21.18 -29.45 7.71
C LYS A 231 22.00 -28.54 8.62
N ILE A 232 21.94 -27.22 8.43
CA ILE A 232 22.65 -26.25 9.28
C ILE A 232 22.15 -26.29 10.74
N LYS A 233 20.84 -26.46 10.95
CA LYS A 233 20.26 -26.57 12.30
C LYS A 233 20.76 -27.82 13.02
N ASN A 234 20.85 -28.96 12.32
CA ASN A 234 21.34 -30.22 12.87
C ASN A 234 22.84 -30.16 13.22
N VAL A 235 23.66 -29.53 12.38
CA VAL A 235 25.09 -29.31 12.69
C VAL A 235 25.25 -28.41 13.93
N ARG A 236 24.40 -27.39 14.09
CA ARG A 236 24.41 -26.52 15.28
C ARG A 236 23.95 -27.23 16.56
N THR A 237 22.98 -28.15 16.48
CA THR A 237 22.53 -28.92 17.64
C THR A 237 23.57 -29.95 18.06
N GLU A 238 24.22 -30.62 17.12
CA GLU A 238 25.35 -31.52 17.39
C GLU A 238 26.53 -30.80 18.03
N ALA A 239 26.89 -29.60 17.53
CA ALA A 239 27.94 -28.78 18.12
C ALA A 239 27.61 -28.34 19.56
N LYS A 240 26.34 -28.00 19.84
CA LYS A 240 25.86 -27.66 21.19
C LYS A 240 25.90 -28.86 22.14
N MET A 241 25.50 -30.06 21.68
CA MET A 241 25.58 -31.29 22.48
C MET A 241 27.03 -31.68 22.78
N LYS A 242 27.94 -31.52 21.81
CA LYS A 242 29.37 -31.78 22.00
C LYS A 242 30.02 -30.80 22.98
N ARG A 243 29.57 -29.53 23.02
CA ARG A 243 30.00 -28.52 24.01
C ARG A 243 29.44 -28.83 25.41
N LYS A 244 28.20 -29.31 25.52
CA LYS A 244 27.58 -29.71 26.81
C LYS A 244 28.30 -30.91 27.45
N ARG A 245 28.60 -31.96 26.67
CA ARG A 245 29.39 -33.11 27.15
C ARG A 245 30.81 -32.73 27.60
N ARG A 246 31.39 -31.68 27.02
CA ARG A 246 32.71 -31.14 27.41
C ARG A 246 32.67 -30.31 28.70
N LEU A 247 31.50 -29.77 29.08
CA LEU A 247 31.28 -29.11 30.37
C LEU A 247 30.95 -30.09 31.50
N GLU A 248 30.18 -31.15 31.23
CA GLU A 248 29.85 -32.19 32.22
C GLU A 248 31.10 -32.96 32.68
N ASN A 249 32.05 -33.27 31.78
CA ASN A 249 33.32 -33.91 32.14
C ASN A 249 34.31 -33.01 32.91
N LYS A 250 33.97 -31.75 33.19
CA LYS A 250 34.81 -30.80 33.95
C LYS A 250 34.34 -30.59 35.39
N SER A 251 33.32 -31.35 35.83
CA SER A 251 32.64 -31.20 37.13
C SER A 251 32.94 -32.32 38.15
N THR A 252 34.12 -32.92 38.07
CA THR A 252 34.72 -33.67 39.19
C THR A 252 35.89 -32.89 39.77
N ASP A 253 35.61 -31.72 40.33
CA ASP A 253 36.31 -31.27 41.53
C ASP A 253 35.62 -30.03 42.12
N THR A 254 35.58 -29.98 43.46
CA THR A 254 35.21 -28.84 44.33
C THR A 254 33.72 -28.63 44.72
N LYS A 255 33.34 -29.33 45.79
CA LYS A 255 32.61 -28.91 47.02
C LYS A 255 31.62 -27.72 46.96
N ILE A 256 30.34 -28.09 47.04
CA ILE A 256 29.24 -27.63 47.93
C ILE A 256 29.50 -26.39 48.80
N LYS A 257 28.60 -25.39 48.64
CA LYS A 257 27.89 -24.67 49.73
C LYS A 257 26.70 -23.91 49.15
N GLU A 258 25.51 -24.50 49.24
CA GLU A 258 24.23 -23.78 49.14
C GLU A 258 23.79 -23.48 50.59
N GLU A 259 23.56 -22.21 50.91
CA GLU A 259 22.80 -21.79 52.10
C GLU A 259 21.52 -21.11 51.62
N MET A 260 20.40 -21.65 52.09
CA MET A 260 19.04 -21.12 52.00
C MET A 260 18.90 -19.95 53.00
N MET A 261 18.23 -18.86 52.63
CA MET A 261 17.69 -17.91 53.62
C MET A 261 16.29 -17.45 53.26
N ASP A 262 15.49 -17.43 54.31
CA ASP A 262 14.04 -17.33 54.43
C ASP A 262 13.40 -16.07 53.86
N VAL A 263 12.12 -16.24 53.53
CA VAL A 263 11.13 -15.20 53.25
C VAL A 263 10.71 -14.60 54.58
N ASP A 264 10.80 -13.28 54.72
CA ASP A 264 10.02 -12.56 55.73
C ASP A 264 9.35 -11.34 55.09
N GLU A 265 8.06 -11.22 55.38
CA GLU A 265 7.09 -10.33 54.77
C GLU A 265 6.82 -9.18 55.73
N SER A 266 7.23 -7.95 55.41
CA SER A 266 6.56 -6.74 55.93
C SER A 266 7.04 -5.44 55.28
N ASP A 267 6.06 -4.52 55.26
CA ASP A 267 6.09 -3.08 55.03
C ASP A 267 6.07 -2.49 53.62
N GLY A 268 4.90 -1.93 53.33
CA GLY A 268 4.62 -1.09 52.19
C GLY A 268 5.41 0.21 52.24
N ASN A 269 6.11 0.48 51.14
CA ASN A 269 6.39 1.84 50.72
C ASN A 269 6.50 1.83 49.20
N ASN A 270 5.59 2.53 48.51
CA ASN A 270 5.68 2.78 47.07
C ASN A 270 6.92 3.65 46.80
N LYS A 271 8.06 3.02 46.57
CA LYS A 271 9.17 3.61 45.83
C LYS A 271 9.13 3.02 44.43
N GLU A 272 8.86 3.86 43.44
CA GLU A 272 9.19 3.54 42.05
C GLU A 272 10.68 3.17 42.02
N PHE A 273 10.95 1.87 41.83
CA PHE A 273 12.29 1.40 41.53
C PHE A 273 12.60 1.82 40.10
N GLU A 274 13.33 2.93 39.93
CA GLU A 274 14.05 3.19 38.70
C GLU A 274 15.11 2.10 38.54
N PHE A 275 14.76 1.05 37.79
CA PHE A 275 15.75 0.14 37.22
C PHE A 275 16.49 0.88 36.10
N ALA A 276 17.40 1.79 36.47
CA ALA A 276 18.41 2.27 35.53
C ALA A 276 19.38 1.09 35.29
N PRO A 277 19.54 0.61 34.04
CA PRO A 277 20.50 -0.45 33.76
C PRO A 277 21.91 0.02 34.16
N GLU A 278 22.69 -0.86 34.79
CA GLU A 278 24.05 -0.59 35.32
C GLU A 278 25.05 -0.07 34.27
N ASN A 279 24.68 -0.14 32.98
CA ASN A 279 25.47 0.39 31.87
C ASN A 279 24.51 1.07 30.87
N PRO A 280 24.21 2.37 31.03
CA PRO A 280 23.38 3.10 30.08
C PRO A 280 24.03 3.08 28.69
N LEU A 281 23.20 3.06 27.64
CA LEU A 281 23.70 3.18 26.27
C LEU A 281 24.45 4.52 26.14
N PRO A 282 25.57 4.55 25.40
CA PRO A 282 26.36 5.77 25.28
C PRO A 282 25.63 6.83 24.45
N ASP A 283 25.54 8.05 24.96
CA ASP A 283 24.89 9.20 24.33
C ASP A 283 25.79 9.92 23.31
N ILE A 284 26.25 9.20 22.28
CA ILE A 284 27.22 9.72 21.31
C ILE A 284 26.63 10.79 20.37
N PHE A 285 25.32 10.76 20.16
CA PHE A 285 24.61 11.68 19.25
C PHE A 285 23.81 12.75 20.00
N GLU A 286 24.08 12.94 21.29
CA GLU A 286 23.38 13.93 22.12
C GLU A 286 23.40 15.32 21.47
N GLY A 287 22.22 15.92 21.36
CA GLY A 287 22.03 17.25 20.76
C GLY A 287 22.27 17.31 19.24
N LYS A 288 22.47 16.18 18.54
CA LYS A 288 22.61 16.14 17.08
C LYS A 288 21.30 15.81 16.39
N ARG A 289 21.01 16.56 15.32
CA ARG A 289 19.77 16.45 14.55
C ARG A 289 20.02 15.85 13.19
N LEU A 290 19.28 14.78 12.89
CA LEU A 290 19.38 14.00 11.68
C LEU A 290 18.14 14.21 10.80
N GLY A 291 18.36 14.47 9.51
CA GLY A 291 17.34 14.47 8.46
C GLY A 291 17.66 13.45 7.37
N PHE A 292 16.62 12.95 6.70
CA PHE A 292 16.74 12.02 5.57
C PHE A 292 16.34 12.71 4.26
N TYR A 293 17.01 12.40 3.15
CA TYR A 293 16.75 12.98 1.83
C TYR A 293 16.53 11.94 0.71
N PRO A 294 15.59 12.18 -0.24
CA PRO A 294 14.50 13.16 -0.23
C PRO A 294 13.41 12.61 0.68
N ASP A 295 13.41 13.10 1.92
CA ASP A 295 12.52 12.67 2.98
C ASP A 295 12.46 11.14 3.14
N PHE A 296 11.32 10.67 3.62
CA PHE A 296 10.93 9.27 3.82
C PHE A 296 10.66 8.49 2.53
N ILE A 297 11.05 8.98 1.36
CA ILE A 297 10.70 8.34 0.09
C ILE A 297 11.87 7.55 -0.47
N SER A 298 13.12 7.99 -0.25
CA SER A 298 14.30 7.30 -0.78
C SER A 298 14.71 6.07 0.02
N PHE A 299 14.42 6.01 1.31
CA PHE A 299 14.83 4.92 2.19
C PHE A 299 13.73 3.88 2.34
N PRO A 300 14.02 2.57 2.19
CA PRO A 300 13.11 1.51 2.62
C PRO A 300 12.70 1.69 4.09
N GLU A 301 11.47 1.34 4.43
CA GLU A 301 10.92 1.55 5.78
C GLU A 301 11.71 0.80 6.86
N GLU A 302 12.17 -0.41 6.55
CA GLU A 302 12.99 -1.24 7.46
C GLU A 302 14.34 -0.58 7.78
N GLU A 303 15.08 -0.14 6.75
CA GLU A 303 16.37 0.55 6.92
C GLU A 303 16.21 1.84 7.72
N ARG A 304 15.18 2.62 7.41
CA ARG A 304 14.88 3.84 8.14
C ARG A 304 14.57 3.56 9.61
N ARG A 305 13.70 2.59 9.89
CA ARG A 305 13.35 2.23 11.27
C ARG A 305 14.56 1.69 12.04
N TYR A 306 15.48 1.03 11.35
CA TYR A 306 16.78 0.67 11.92
C TYR A 306 17.58 1.91 12.30
N TYR A 307 17.79 2.84 11.37
CA TYR A 307 18.55 4.07 11.61
C TYR A 307 17.94 4.98 12.68
N GLU A 308 16.62 5.24 12.62
CA GLU A 308 15.92 6.07 13.59
C GLU A 308 16.03 5.51 15.01
N ARG A 309 15.82 4.20 15.18
CA ARG A 309 15.89 3.55 16.50
C ARG A 309 17.28 3.67 17.11
N HIS A 310 18.33 3.38 16.34
CA HIS A 310 19.69 3.43 16.86
C HIS A 310 20.15 4.87 17.10
N TRP A 311 19.83 5.80 16.19
CA TRP A 311 20.16 7.21 16.38
C TRP A 311 19.53 7.79 17.65
N ILE A 312 18.25 7.50 17.89
CA ILE A 312 17.53 7.93 19.10
C ILE A 312 18.06 7.22 20.35
N ALA A 313 18.39 5.93 20.25
CA ALA A 313 18.94 5.16 21.37
C ALA A 313 20.31 5.65 21.85
N TYR A 314 21.07 6.34 21.00
CA TYR A 314 22.35 6.97 21.34
C TYR A 314 22.22 8.49 21.58
N GLY A 315 21.02 8.99 21.92
CA GLY A 315 20.78 10.39 22.33
C GLY A 315 20.49 11.37 21.18
N GLY A 316 20.39 10.91 19.94
CA GLY A 316 20.18 11.76 18.77
C GLY A 316 18.71 12.09 18.48
N THR A 317 18.44 13.24 17.86
CA THR A 317 17.10 13.66 17.45
C THR A 317 16.90 13.50 15.94
N VAL A 318 15.74 12.98 15.51
CA VAL A 318 15.37 12.87 14.09
C VAL A 318 14.28 13.89 13.75
N VAL A 319 14.54 14.76 12.77
CA VAL A 319 13.60 15.79 12.34
C VAL A 319 12.81 15.30 11.13
N LYS A 320 11.48 15.17 11.30
CA LYS A 320 10.55 14.62 10.29
C LYS A 320 9.84 15.69 9.45
N ALA A 321 10.32 16.94 9.50
CA ALA A 321 9.62 18.10 8.94
C ALA A 321 9.88 18.29 7.43
N ILE A 322 8.80 18.34 6.64
CA ILE A 322 8.83 18.43 5.16
C ILE A 322 9.08 19.86 4.65
N LYS A 323 8.74 20.87 5.47
CA LYS A 323 8.74 22.29 5.09
C LYS A 323 10.08 23.00 5.35
N ALA A 324 10.69 22.75 6.50
CA ALA A 324 12.02 23.24 6.87
C ALA A 324 12.66 22.20 7.80
N MET A 325 13.81 21.66 7.42
CA MET A 325 14.57 20.71 8.22
C MET A 325 15.67 21.48 8.94
N ASP A 326 15.47 21.77 10.22
CA ASP A 326 16.53 22.31 11.07
C ASP A 326 17.39 21.14 11.59
N VAL A 327 18.37 20.75 10.78
CA VAL A 327 19.18 19.54 10.97
C VAL A 327 20.67 19.82 10.78
N ASP A 328 21.50 19.04 11.48
CA ASP A 328 22.96 19.13 11.38
C ASP A 328 23.51 18.21 10.28
N TYR A 329 22.84 17.07 10.07
CA TYR A 329 23.20 16.07 9.09
C TYR A 329 22.00 15.70 8.21
N VAL A 330 22.24 15.63 6.90
CA VAL A 330 21.26 15.14 5.92
C VAL A 330 21.80 13.90 5.25
N VAL A 331 21.11 12.79 5.43
CA VAL A 331 21.51 11.48 4.93
C VAL A 331 20.84 11.18 3.60
N HIS A 332 21.64 10.82 2.60
CA HIS A 332 21.18 10.46 1.26
C HIS A 332 21.30 8.96 1.04
N ASN A 333 20.28 8.35 0.43
CA ASN A 333 20.31 6.93 0.07
C ASN A 333 21.26 6.63 -1.11
N LYS A 334 21.61 7.64 -1.92
CA LYS A 334 22.54 7.51 -3.05
C LYS A 334 23.74 8.43 -2.85
N ARG A 335 24.89 8.01 -3.37
CA ARG A 335 26.12 8.81 -3.38
C ARG A 335 26.08 9.94 -4.41
N SER A 336 25.08 9.97 -5.29
CA SER A 336 24.88 11.01 -6.30
C SER A 336 23.51 11.68 -6.17
N ILE A 337 23.48 12.99 -6.35
CA ILE A 337 22.27 13.82 -6.38
C ILE A 337 22.29 14.73 -7.62
N GLU A 338 21.16 14.86 -8.31
CA GLU A 338 21.01 15.81 -9.43
C GLU A 338 21.08 17.26 -8.93
N LEU A 339 21.71 18.15 -9.70
CA LEU A 339 21.84 19.56 -9.39
C LEU A 339 20.48 20.25 -9.12
N SER A 340 19.45 19.91 -9.91
CA SER A 340 18.09 20.43 -9.75
C SER A 340 17.46 20.06 -8.40
N LYS A 341 17.73 18.83 -7.93
CA LYS A 341 17.24 18.30 -6.65
C LYS A 341 18.00 18.91 -5.48
N MET A 342 19.31 19.07 -5.62
CA MET A 342 20.16 19.73 -4.61
C MET A 342 19.79 21.20 -4.43
N THR A 343 19.53 21.93 -5.52
CA THR A 343 19.11 23.35 -5.46
C THR A 343 17.77 23.55 -4.76
N ARG A 344 16.86 22.58 -4.86
CA ARG A 344 15.59 22.61 -4.10
C ARG A 344 15.82 22.28 -2.63
N LEU A 345 16.74 21.36 -2.34
CA LEU A 345 17.07 20.96 -0.99
C LEU A 345 17.76 22.10 -0.23
N SER A 346 18.71 22.79 -0.84
CA SER A 346 19.45 23.90 -0.22
C SER A 346 18.56 25.07 0.23
N LYS A 347 17.35 25.21 -0.34
CA LYS A 347 16.34 26.18 0.11
C LYS A 347 15.58 25.76 1.38
N LYS A 348 15.61 24.47 1.73
CA LYS A 348 14.84 23.86 2.83
C LYS A 348 15.68 23.52 4.07
N VAL A 349 17.00 23.53 3.94
CA VAL A 349 17.97 23.14 4.97
C VAL A 349 18.87 24.32 5.32
N PRO A 350 19.40 24.40 6.55
CA PRO A 350 20.32 25.46 6.93
C PRO A 350 21.66 25.33 6.18
N SER A 351 22.37 26.45 6.00
CA SER A 351 23.60 26.52 5.19
C SER A 351 24.79 25.76 5.78
N ASN A 352 24.76 25.43 7.07
CA ASN A 352 25.81 24.70 7.79
C ASN A 352 25.59 23.17 7.81
N VAL A 353 24.58 22.67 7.10
CA VAL A 353 24.23 21.25 7.11
C VAL A 353 25.28 20.40 6.37
N ARG A 354 25.58 19.22 6.93
CA ARG A 354 26.46 18.25 6.28
C ARG A 354 25.65 17.20 5.53
N HIS A 355 25.88 17.10 4.22
CA HIS A 355 25.27 16.08 3.39
C HIS A 355 26.16 14.84 3.34
N VAL A 356 25.62 13.70 3.76
CA VAL A 356 26.35 12.44 3.92
C VAL A 356 25.63 11.29 3.24
N TYR A 357 26.40 10.34 2.73
CA TYR A 357 25.86 9.09 2.21
C TYR A 357 25.47 8.13 3.36
N LYS A 358 24.44 7.30 3.17
CA LYS A 358 23.89 6.42 4.22
C LYS A 358 24.91 5.53 4.93
N ASP A 359 25.99 5.13 4.25
CA ASP A 359 27.04 4.30 4.85
C ASP A 359 27.75 5.01 6.02
N TRP A 360 27.80 6.34 6.02
CA TRP A 360 28.30 7.11 7.16
C TRP A 360 27.47 6.82 8.41
N LEU A 361 26.14 6.84 8.28
CA LEU A 361 25.23 6.60 9.39
C LEU A 361 25.33 5.14 9.87
N THR A 362 25.43 4.20 8.94
CA THR A 362 25.68 2.78 9.26
C THR A 362 26.97 2.62 10.07
N LYS A 363 28.07 3.26 9.64
CA LYS A 363 29.34 3.19 10.35
C LYS A 363 29.29 3.83 11.73
N CYS A 364 28.65 5.00 11.86
CA CYS A 364 28.50 5.67 13.15
C CYS A 364 27.73 4.80 14.16
N ILE A 365 26.71 4.06 13.70
CA ILE A 365 25.93 3.13 14.52
C ILE A 365 26.73 1.88 14.88
N CYS A 366 27.46 1.29 13.92
CA CYS A 366 28.24 0.07 14.17
C CYS A 366 29.45 0.30 15.07
N GLU A 367 30.15 1.43 14.89
CA GLU A 367 31.33 1.79 15.69
C GLU A 367 30.97 2.57 16.96
N VAL A 368 29.69 2.93 17.13
CA VAL A 368 29.18 3.62 18.32
C VAL A 368 30.03 4.89 18.57
N LYS A 369 30.28 5.64 17.48
CA LYS A 369 31.13 6.85 17.44
C LYS A 369 30.67 7.78 16.33
N LEU A 370 30.78 9.09 16.55
CA LEU A 370 30.57 10.08 15.50
C LEU A 370 31.76 10.12 14.53
N CYS A 371 31.63 9.50 13.37
CA CYS A 371 32.67 9.45 12.34
C CYS A 371 32.78 10.78 11.56
N ASP A 372 33.95 11.09 11.00
CA ASP A 372 34.13 12.26 10.14
C ASP A 372 33.30 12.09 8.85
N THR A 373 32.66 13.18 8.41
CA THR A 373 31.78 13.20 7.24
C THR A 373 32.57 13.26 5.93
N LYS A 374 33.87 13.59 5.99
CA LYS A 374 34.74 13.76 4.80
C LYS A 374 34.88 12.49 3.96
N ASP A 375 34.80 11.32 4.60
CA ASP A 375 34.96 10.02 3.93
C ASP A 375 33.71 9.58 3.17
N TYR A 376 32.57 10.24 3.41
CA TYR A 376 31.26 9.87 2.87
C TYR A 376 30.56 11.02 2.13
N PRO A 377 31.22 11.66 1.15
CA PRO A 377 30.64 12.78 0.42
C PRO A 377 29.52 12.31 -0.51
N VAL A 378 28.58 13.22 -0.74
CA VAL A 378 27.55 13.08 -1.78
C VAL A 378 27.94 13.95 -2.97
N PHE A 379 28.04 13.35 -4.15
CA PHE A 379 28.43 14.02 -5.38
C PHE A 379 27.23 14.63 -6.07
N ILE A 380 27.39 15.87 -6.57
CA ILE A 380 26.37 16.54 -7.37
C ILE A 380 26.64 16.21 -8.84
N VAL A 381 25.67 15.58 -9.48
CA VAL A 381 25.71 15.24 -10.91
C VAL A 381 24.84 16.25 -11.66
N LYS A 382 25.31 16.71 -12.81
CA LYS A 382 24.56 17.63 -13.68
C LYS A 382 23.50 16.91 -14.47
#